data_AF-A0A0G1KT55-F1
#
_entry.id   AF-A0A0G1KT55-F1
#
_cell.length_a   1.000
_cell.length_b   1.000
_cell.length_c   1.000
_cell.angle_alpha   90.00
_cell.angle_beta   90.00
_cell.angle_gamma   90.00
#
_symmetry.space_group_name_H-M   'P 1'
#
loop_
_entity.id
_entity.type
_entity.pdbx_description
1 polymer ?
#
loop_
_entity_poly.entity_id
_entity_poly.type
_entity_poly.pdbx_seq_one_letter_code
_entity_poly.pdbx_strand_id
1 'polypeptide(L)'
;MRYGTKTLIIGLVAVLLGFFVYPTAYNRVADLVKLPHFFNVPPFRLGLDLLGGTHLVYQADLTNIAAGQSTGDAMNGVRDVIERRVNFFGVAEPLVQVEGTDRLVVELAGVKDVGQAIQLIGETPFLQFKTERPVAESQAILDAQKKNQRLTEDPYFVDSALTGKYLTRAQVTFASGAAAIGGAQVSLELNSDGAEIFKTLTEQNLNKRIAIYLDGSPISAPTVQSV
;
A
#
# COMPACT_ATOMS: atom_id res chain seq x y z
N MET A 1 -24.73 16.69 -62.59
CA MET A 1 -23.85 15.84 -61.74
C MET A 1 -23.38 16.59 -60.47
N ARG A 2 -24.26 17.10 -59.60
CA ARG A 2 -23.86 17.95 -58.44
C ARG A 2 -24.24 17.41 -57.04
N TYR A 3 -24.94 16.27 -56.97
CA TYR A 3 -25.38 15.66 -55.70
C TYR A 3 -24.48 14.51 -55.19
N GLY A 4 -23.61 13.96 -56.05
CA GLY A 4 -22.76 12.82 -55.69
C GLY A 4 -21.66 13.16 -54.67
N THR A 5 -21.07 14.36 -54.76
CA THR A 5 -20.01 14.77 -53.82
C THR A 5 -20.54 15.06 -52.41
N LYS A 6 -21.74 15.64 -52.27
CA LYS A 6 -22.33 15.94 -50.96
C LYS A 6 -22.73 14.68 -50.19
N THR A 7 -23.32 13.70 -50.87
CA THR A 7 -23.70 12.42 -50.27
C THR A 7 -22.48 11.60 -49.85
N LEU A 8 -21.40 11.66 -50.62
CA LEU A 8 -20.14 10.99 -50.29
C LEU A 8 -19.44 11.62 -49.07
N ILE A 9 -19.45 12.95 -48.97
CA ILE A 9 -18.94 13.67 -47.79
C ILE A 9 -19.75 13.32 -46.54
N ILE A 10 -21.08 13.31 -46.62
CA ILE A 10 -21.95 12.96 -45.49
C ILE A 10 -21.70 11.51 -45.05
N GLY A 11 -21.54 10.58 -45.99
CA GLY A 11 -21.18 9.19 -45.68
C GLY A 11 -19.82 9.08 -44.98
N LEU A 12 -18.80 9.80 -45.46
CA LEU A 12 -17.47 9.79 -44.86
C LEU A 12 -17.46 10.38 -43.44
N VAL A 13 -18.20 11.48 -43.23
CA VAL A 13 -18.38 12.09 -41.90
C VAL A 13 -19.13 11.15 -40.96
N ALA A 14 -20.17 10.45 -41.44
CA ALA A 14 -20.89 9.48 -40.62
C ALA A 14 -20.01 8.30 -40.18
N VAL A 15 -19.11 7.83 -41.06
CA VAL A 15 -18.13 6.79 -40.72
C VAL A 15 -17.10 7.30 -39.70
N LEU A 16 -16.61 8.53 -39.89
CA LEU A 16 -15.67 9.17 -38.96
C LEU A 16 -16.29 9.42 -37.57
N LEU A 17 -17.57 9.82 -37.55
CA LEU A 17 -18.34 9.95 -36.30
C LEU A 17 -18.58 8.59 -35.65
N GLY A 18 -18.91 7.56 -36.43
CA GLY A 18 -19.05 6.19 -35.93
C GLY A 18 -17.76 5.67 -35.26
N PHE A 19 -16.61 5.97 -35.87
CA PHE A 19 -15.29 5.66 -35.32
C PHE A 19 -15.02 6.36 -33.97
N PHE A 20 -15.50 7.59 -33.79
CA PHE A 20 -15.36 8.35 -32.55
C PHE A 20 -16.37 7.93 -31.46
N VAL A 21 -17.60 7.59 -31.84
CA VAL A 21 -18.69 7.24 -30.91
C VAL A 21 -18.58 5.78 -30.43
N TYR A 22 -18.05 4.87 -31.24
CA TYR A 22 -17.92 3.44 -30.91
C TYR A 22 -16.47 2.94 -30.97
N PRO A 23 -15.58 3.45 -30.09
CA PRO A 23 -14.17 3.07 -30.09
C PRO A 23 -13.94 1.57 -29.77
N THR A 24 -14.85 0.94 -29.03
CA THR A 24 -14.76 -0.50 -28.69
C THR A 24 -14.98 -1.41 -29.90
N ALA A 25 -15.86 -1.03 -30.83
CA ALA A 25 -16.09 -1.78 -32.07
C ALA A 25 -14.89 -1.66 -33.01
N TYR A 26 -14.26 -0.48 -33.08
CA TYR A 26 -13.01 -0.30 -33.81
C TYR A 26 -11.89 -1.18 -33.25
N ASN A 27 -11.67 -1.16 -31.93
CA ASN A 27 -10.60 -1.94 -31.29
C ASN A 27 -10.73 -3.45 -31.59
N ARG A 28 -11.94 -4.01 -31.55
CA ARG A 28 -12.18 -5.43 -31.92
C ARG A 28 -11.81 -5.76 -33.37
N VAL A 29 -12.07 -4.84 -34.30
CA VAL A 29 -11.70 -5.02 -35.72
C VAL A 29 -10.21 -4.77 -35.92
N ALA A 30 -9.63 -3.80 -35.22
CA ALA A 30 -8.20 -3.50 -35.23
C ALA A 30 -7.38 -4.69 -34.71
N ASP A 31 -7.83 -5.38 -33.65
CA ASP A 31 -7.23 -6.61 -33.14
C ASP A 31 -7.21 -7.73 -34.19
N LEU A 32 -8.28 -7.88 -34.95
CA LEU A 32 -8.40 -8.90 -36.00
C LEU A 32 -7.44 -8.63 -37.19
N VAL A 33 -7.15 -7.36 -37.48
CA VAL A 33 -6.34 -6.90 -38.63
C VAL A 33 -4.95 -6.38 -38.22
N LYS A 34 -4.58 -6.52 -36.93
CA LYS A 34 -3.30 -6.07 -36.34
C LYS A 34 -2.98 -4.58 -36.57
N LEU A 35 -3.99 -3.72 -36.45
CA LEU A 35 -3.82 -2.27 -36.54
C LEU A 35 -3.54 -1.66 -35.15
N PRO A 36 -2.84 -0.52 -35.06
CA PRO A 36 -2.59 0.15 -33.79
C PRO A 36 -3.88 0.69 -33.15
N HIS A 37 -3.97 0.58 -31.82
CA HIS A 37 -5.07 1.12 -31.04
C HIS A 37 -4.94 2.64 -30.92
N PHE A 38 -5.88 3.38 -31.49
CA PHE A 38 -5.91 4.85 -31.39
C PHE A 38 -6.71 5.34 -30.17
N PHE A 39 -7.53 4.48 -29.56
CA PHE A 39 -8.35 4.80 -28.39
C PHE A 39 -8.05 3.84 -27.25
N ASN A 40 -7.51 4.37 -26.15
CA ASN A 40 -7.27 3.62 -24.93
C ASN A 40 -8.58 3.50 -24.15
N VAL A 41 -9.31 2.41 -24.35
CA VAL A 41 -10.50 2.11 -23.56
C VAL A 41 -10.04 1.32 -22.33
N PRO A 42 -10.18 1.84 -21.10
CA PRO A 42 -9.77 1.11 -19.92
C PRO A 42 -10.55 -0.21 -19.83
N PRO A 43 -9.90 -1.32 -19.44
CA PRO A 43 -10.58 -2.60 -19.29
C PRO A 43 -11.70 -2.47 -18.24
N PHE A 44 -12.80 -3.21 -18.46
CA PHE A 44 -13.89 -3.30 -17.50
C PHE A 44 -13.38 -3.93 -16.19
N ARG A 45 -13.60 -3.24 -15.07
CA ARG A 45 -13.36 -3.75 -13.73
C ARG A 45 -14.54 -4.65 -13.33
N LEU A 46 -14.23 -5.86 -12.88
CA LEU A 46 -15.21 -6.91 -12.59
C LEU A 46 -15.36 -7.03 -11.06
N GLY A 47 -16.59 -7.00 -10.55
CA GLY A 47 -16.84 -7.12 -9.10
C GLY A 47 -16.73 -8.55 -8.57
N LEU A 48 -16.97 -8.73 -7.26
CA LEU A 48 -16.91 -10.02 -6.56
C LEU A 48 -17.74 -11.13 -7.24
N ASP A 49 -18.92 -10.79 -7.74
CA ASP A 49 -19.84 -11.73 -8.41
C ASP A 49 -19.27 -12.28 -9.74
N LEU A 50 -18.32 -11.56 -10.35
CA LEU A 50 -17.74 -11.91 -11.65
C LEU A 50 -16.30 -12.44 -11.55
N LEU A 51 -15.50 -11.98 -10.59
CA LEU A 51 -14.11 -12.44 -10.37
C LEU A 51 -13.99 -13.53 -9.29
N GLY A 52 -14.99 -13.63 -8.42
CA GLY A 52 -14.86 -14.34 -7.14
C GLY A 52 -13.93 -13.61 -6.18
N GLY A 53 -13.96 -14.02 -4.91
CA GLY A 53 -13.21 -13.37 -3.85
C GLY A 53 -13.70 -13.77 -2.46
N THR A 54 -13.35 -12.98 -1.46
CA THR A 54 -13.70 -13.22 -0.06
C THR A 54 -14.57 -12.07 0.48
N HIS A 55 -15.59 -12.43 1.25
CA HIS A 55 -16.46 -11.50 1.98
C HIS A 55 -16.33 -11.82 3.46
N LEU A 56 -15.88 -10.84 4.25
CA LEU A 56 -15.59 -10.97 5.66
C LEU A 56 -16.40 -9.94 6.45
N VAL A 57 -17.02 -10.39 7.53
CA VAL A 57 -17.74 -9.52 8.46
C VAL A 57 -17.04 -9.59 9.82
N TYR A 58 -16.47 -8.47 10.24
CA TYR A 58 -15.85 -8.30 11.55
C TYR A 58 -16.79 -7.58 12.49
N GLN A 59 -16.77 -7.95 13.77
CA GLN A 59 -17.45 -7.22 14.83
C GLN A 59 -16.42 -6.61 15.76
N ALA A 60 -16.50 -5.30 15.97
CA ALA A 60 -15.57 -4.55 16.81
C ALA A 60 -15.91 -4.74 18.29
N ASP A 61 -14.89 -4.99 19.10
CA ASP A 61 -15.01 -4.92 20.55
C ASP A 61 -14.93 -3.47 21.02
N LEU A 62 -16.08 -2.92 21.43
CA LEU A 62 -16.22 -1.52 21.84
C LEU A 62 -16.10 -1.32 23.35
N THR A 63 -15.78 -2.37 24.13
CA THR A 63 -15.77 -2.33 25.60
C THR A 63 -14.77 -1.34 26.20
N ASN A 64 -13.70 -1.01 25.48
CA ASN A 64 -12.60 -0.15 25.94
C ASN A 64 -12.59 1.26 25.32
N ILE A 65 -13.69 1.71 24.70
CA ILE A 65 -13.75 3.07 24.14
C ILE A 65 -13.92 4.09 25.27
N ALA A 66 -13.04 5.08 25.32
CA ALA A 66 -13.06 6.13 26.34
C ALA A 66 -14.39 6.91 26.31
N ALA A 67 -14.96 7.19 27.48
CA ALA A 67 -16.21 7.93 27.60
C ALA A 67 -16.09 9.31 26.91
N GLY A 68 -16.85 9.51 25.83
CA GLY A 68 -16.85 10.73 25.02
C GLY A 68 -16.24 10.61 23.62
N GLN A 69 -15.63 9.48 23.25
CA GLN A 69 -15.28 9.20 21.85
C GLN A 69 -16.49 8.69 21.05
N SER A 70 -16.65 9.20 19.83
CA SER A 70 -17.67 8.72 18.89
C SER A 70 -17.28 7.33 18.40
N THR A 71 -18.12 6.33 18.67
CA THR A 71 -17.99 4.98 18.10
C THR A 71 -17.88 5.04 16.57
N GLY A 72 -18.61 5.95 15.91
CA GLY A 72 -18.53 6.13 14.46
C GLY A 72 -17.15 6.56 13.99
N ASP A 73 -16.48 7.46 14.71
CA ASP A 73 -15.14 7.93 14.35
C ASP A 73 -14.09 6.82 14.56
N ALA A 74 -14.24 6.05 15.64
CA ALA A 74 -13.39 4.88 15.87
C ALA A 74 -13.56 3.83 14.76
N MET A 75 -14.80 3.52 14.38
CA MET A 75 -15.09 2.57 13.29
C MET A 75 -14.59 3.07 11.93
N ASN A 76 -14.72 4.36 11.64
CA ASN A 76 -14.15 4.96 10.43
C ASN A 76 -12.61 4.85 10.43
N GLY A 77 -11.96 5.06 11.58
CA GLY A 77 -10.52 4.86 11.72
C GLY A 77 -10.10 3.41 11.45
N VAL A 78 -10.86 2.43 11.97
CA VAL A 78 -10.62 1.00 11.69
C VAL A 78 -10.79 0.71 10.20
N ARG A 79 -11.87 1.20 9.57
CA ARG A 79 -12.10 1.07 8.13
C ARG A 79 -10.92 1.58 7.32
N ASP A 80 -10.43 2.79 7.61
CA ASP A 80 -9.30 3.42 6.90
C ASP A 80 -8.00 2.62 7.07
N VAL A 81 -7.78 2.03 8.26
CA VAL A 81 -6.62 1.16 8.50
C VAL A 81 -6.72 -0.11 7.68
N ILE A 82 -7.87 -0.78 7.68
CA ILE A 82 -8.06 -2.01 6.91
C ILE A 82 -7.91 -1.73 5.43
N GLU A 83 -8.57 -0.69 4.90
CA GLU A 83 -8.47 -0.29 3.49
C GLU A 83 -7.01 -0.07 3.04
N ARG A 84 -6.21 0.63 3.86
CA ARG A 84 -4.78 0.82 3.56
C ARG A 84 -4.00 -0.49 3.56
N ARG A 85 -4.26 -1.42 4.49
CA ARG A 85 -3.59 -2.73 4.56
C ARG A 85 -3.83 -3.52 3.28
N VAL A 86 -5.10 -3.68 2.90
CA VAL A 86 -5.47 -4.51 1.75
C VAL A 86 -4.98 -3.90 0.43
N ASN A 87 -4.95 -2.56 0.32
CA ASN A 87 -4.32 -1.85 -0.79
C ASN A 87 -2.80 -2.10 -0.87
N PHE A 88 -2.10 -2.08 0.27
CA PHE A 88 -0.66 -2.33 0.33
C PHE A 88 -0.29 -3.75 -0.14
N PHE A 89 -1.12 -4.74 0.19
CA PHE A 89 -0.93 -6.12 -0.25
C PHE A 89 -1.38 -6.40 -1.69
N GLY A 90 -1.72 -5.35 -2.45
CA GLY A 90 -1.99 -5.46 -3.88
C GLY A 90 -3.36 -6.07 -4.21
N VAL A 91 -4.30 -6.08 -3.26
CA VAL A 91 -5.69 -6.47 -3.55
C VAL A 91 -6.27 -5.41 -4.48
N ALA A 92 -6.76 -5.86 -5.64
CA ALA A 92 -7.41 -4.96 -6.58
C ALA A 92 -8.83 -4.64 -6.06
N GLU A 93 -9.08 -3.35 -5.80
CA GLU A 93 -10.41 -2.80 -5.47
C GLU A 93 -11.08 -3.41 -4.23
N PRO A 94 -10.45 -3.30 -3.05
CA PRO A 94 -11.08 -3.73 -1.80
C PRO A 94 -12.28 -2.84 -1.46
N LEU A 95 -13.38 -3.43 -1.02
CA LEU A 95 -14.52 -2.71 -0.47
C LEU A 95 -14.50 -2.85 1.05
N VAL A 96 -14.32 -1.73 1.77
CA VAL A 96 -14.32 -1.72 3.23
C VAL A 96 -15.40 -0.75 3.71
N GLN A 97 -16.41 -1.26 4.42
CA GLN A 97 -17.55 -0.48 4.86
C GLN A 97 -17.90 -0.76 6.32
N VAL A 98 -18.30 0.28 7.04
CA VAL A 98 -18.89 0.15 8.37
C VAL A 98 -20.38 -0.16 8.20
N GLU A 99 -20.84 -1.24 8.80
CA GLU A 99 -22.24 -1.66 8.79
C GLU A 99 -22.82 -1.49 10.21
N GLY A 100 -23.90 -0.70 10.33
CA GLY A 100 -24.50 -0.41 11.63
C GLY A 100 -23.56 0.42 12.52
N THR A 101 -23.37 -0.01 13.77
CA THR A 101 -22.57 0.71 14.78
C THR A 101 -21.23 0.06 15.11
N ASP A 102 -21.09 -1.25 14.90
CA ASP A 102 -19.98 -2.06 15.41
C ASP A 102 -19.48 -3.11 14.41
N ARG A 103 -20.06 -3.22 13.21
CA ARG A 103 -19.60 -4.18 12.20
C ARG A 103 -18.77 -3.52 11.11
N LEU A 104 -17.79 -4.25 10.61
CA LEU A 104 -16.97 -3.88 9.46
C LEU A 104 -17.05 -4.99 8.41
N VAL A 105 -17.59 -4.64 7.25
CA VAL A 105 -17.69 -5.52 6.08
C VAL A 105 -16.49 -5.26 5.18
N VAL A 106 -15.78 -6.33 4.82
CA VAL A 106 -14.57 -6.30 3.99
C VAL A 106 -14.75 -7.28 2.84
N GLU A 107 -14.68 -6.77 1.61
CA GLU A 107 -14.73 -7.58 0.39
C GLU A 107 -13.43 -7.44 -0.38
N LEU A 108 -12.78 -8.57 -0.68
CA LEU A 108 -11.51 -8.62 -1.38
C LEU A 108 -11.68 -9.40 -2.68
N ALA A 109 -11.71 -8.68 -3.80
CA ALA A 109 -11.78 -9.29 -5.13
C ALA A 109 -10.45 -9.99 -5.47
N GLY A 110 -10.52 -11.17 -6.07
CA GLY A 110 -9.33 -11.94 -6.47
C GLY A 110 -8.61 -12.69 -5.34
N VAL A 111 -8.89 -12.40 -4.07
CA VAL A 111 -8.43 -13.19 -2.93
C VAL A 111 -9.44 -14.30 -2.67
N LYS A 112 -9.10 -15.53 -3.08
CA LYS A 112 -10.00 -16.70 -2.98
C LYS A 112 -9.89 -17.45 -1.65
N ASP A 113 -8.78 -17.30 -0.96
CA ASP A 113 -8.52 -17.96 0.31
C ASP A 113 -8.90 -17.03 1.49
N VAL A 114 -9.87 -17.48 2.28
CA VAL A 114 -10.37 -16.78 3.47
C VAL A 114 -9.27 -16.64 4.53
N GLY A 115 -8.42 -17.65 4.72
CA GLY A 115 -7.32 -17.62 5.68
C GLY A 115 -6.26 -16.61 5.29
N GLN A 116 -5.92 -16.53 4.00
CA GLN A 116 -5.05 -15.49 3.47
C GLN A 116 -5.65 -14.10 3.70
N ALA A 117 -6.93 -13.90 3.40
CA ALA A 117 -7.63 -12.64 3.63
C ALA A 117 -7.61 -12.21 5.11
N ILE A 118 -7.87 -13.15 6.03
CA ILE A 118 -7.80 -12.92 7.48
C ILE A 118 -6.40 -12.52 7.91
N GLN A 119 -5.35 -13.16 7.37
CA GLN A 119 -3.97 -12.82 7.69
C GLN A 119 -3.61 -11.40 7.22
N LEU A 120 -3.96 -11.03 5.98
CA LEU A 120 -3.72 -9.70 5.43
C LEU A 120 -4.40 -8.58 6.23
N ILE A 121 -5.61 -8.85 6.74
CA ILE A 121 -6.39 -7.89 7.52
C ILE A 121 -5.91 -7.87 8.99
N GLY A 122 -5.64 -9.05 9.55
CA GLY A 122 -5.40 -9.28 10.97
C GLY A 122 -3.96 -9.00 11.42
N GLU A 123 -2.98 -9.05 10.52
CA GLU A 123 -1.61 -8.64 10.85
C GLU A 123 -1.58 -7.14 11.15
N THR A 124 -1.21 -6.80 12.38
CA THR A 124 -0.92 -5.41 12.75
C THR A 124 0.47 -5.09 12.19
N PRO A 125 0.59 -4.09 11.29
CA PRO A 125 1.87 -3.78 10.70
C PRO A 125 2.88 -3.46 11.80
N PHE A 126 3.97 -4.20 11.81
CA PHE A 126 4.97 -4.15 12.85
C PHE A 126 6.14 -3.29 12.36
N LEU A 127 6.20 -2.06 12.88
CA LEU A 127 7.31 -1.16 12.65
C LEU A 127 8.45 -1.47 13.63
N GLN A 128 9.62 -1.76 13.10
CA GLN A 128 10.84 -1.98 13.88
C GLN A 128 11.93 -1.00 13.48
N PHE A 129 12.68 -0.53 14.47
CA PHE A 129 13.94 0.16 14.24
C PHE A 129 15.07 -0.82 14.55
N LYS A 130 16.03 -0.95 13.65
CA LYS A 130 17.15 -1.87 13.76
C LYS A 130 18.47 -1.12 13.64
N THR A 131 19.48 -1.53 14.40
CA THR A 131 20.82 -0.93 14.36
C THR A 131 21.75 -1.74 13.48
N GLU A 132 22.69 -1.06 12.83
CA GLU A 132 23.73 -1.69 12.02
C GLU A 132 24.65 -2.60 12.87
N ARG A 133 24.83 -3.83 12.39
CA ARG A 133 25.74 -4.81 12.98
C ARG A 133 27.20 -4.47 12.67
N PRO A 134 28.14 -4.85 13.55
CA PRO A 134 29.56 -4.79 13.23
C PRO A 134 29.89 -5.66 12.01
N VAL A 135 30.81 -5.19 11.16
CA VAL A 135 31.20 -5.86 9.91
C VAL A 135 31.62 -7.32 10.13
N ALA A 136 32.33 -7.60 11.24
CA ALA A 136 32.77 -8.95 11.57
C ALA A 136 31.60 -9.92 11.82
N GLU A 137 30.55 -9.47 12.51
CA GLU A 137 29.35 -10.27 12.75
C GLU A 137 28.55 -10.47 11.48
N SER A 138 28.39 -9.42 10.68
CA SER A 138 27.73 -9.51 9.38
C SER A 138 28.39 -10.54 8.47
N GLN A 139 29.73 -10.54 8.41
CA GLN A 139 30.47 -11.49 7.60
C GLN A 139 30.26 -12.94 8.08
N ALA A 140 30.23 -13.16 9.40
CA ALA A 140 29.97 -14.49 9.97
C ALA A 140 28.57 -15.03 9.60
N ILE A 141 27.54 -14.17 9.59
CA ILE A 141 26.18 -14.55 9.16
C ILE A 141 26.15 -14.85 7.66
N LEU A 142 26.77 -14.00 6.83
CA LEU A 142 26.86 -14.22 5.39
C LEU A 142 27.57 -15.54 5.05
N ASP A 143 28.63 -15.89 5.78
CA ASP A 143 29.35 -17.15 5.58
C ASP A 143 28.57 -18.37 6.07
N ALA A 144 27.75 -18.23 7.10
CA ALA A 144 26.79 -19.25 7.50
C ALA A 144 25.68 -19.44 6.44
N GLN A 145 25.18 -18.35 5.85
CA GLN A 145 24.17 -18.39 4.80
C GLN A 145 24.66 -19.10 3.54
N LYS A 146 25.92 -18.89 3.14
CA LYS A 146 26.56 -19.65 2.05
C LYS A 146 26.61 -21.16 2.32
N LYS A 147 26.57 -21.57 3.58
CA LYS A 147 26.54 -22.98 4.02
C LYS A 147 25.11 -23.51 4.24
N ASN A 148 24.08 -22.79 3.75
CA ASN A 148 22.66 -23.07 3.98
C ASN A 148 22.26 -23.05 5.47
N GLN A 149 22.92 -22.24 6.29
CA GLN A 149 22.62 -22.04 7.71
C GLN A 149 22.18 -20.59 7.94
N ARG A 150 21.28 -20.34 8.90
CA ARG A 150 20.84 -18.97 9.29
C ARG A 150 20.28 -18.13 8.12
N LEU A 151 19.54 -18.79 7.22
CA LEU A 151 18.98 -18.18 6.01
C LEU A 151 17.96 -17.06 6.29
N THR A 152 17.30 -17.11 7.43
CA THR A 152 16.25 -16.15 7.83
C THR A 152 16.78 -14.98 8.66
N GLU A 153 18.06 -14.98 9.00
CA GLU A 153 18.64 -13.93 9.84
C GLU A 153 19.16 -12.76 8.99
N ASP A 154 18.87 -11.54 9.42
CA ASP A 154 19.40 -10.34 8.78
C ASP A 154 20.90 -10.18 9.10
N PRO A 155 21.78 -10.23 8.08
CA PRO A 155 23.22 -10.12 8.30
C PRO A 155 23.67 -8.70 8.65
N TYR A 156 22.91 -7.66 8.31
CA TYR A 156 23.34 -6.27 8.42
C TYR A 156 22.73 -5.55 9.61
N PHE A 157 21.54 -5.95 10.04
CA PHE A 157 20.79 -5.23 11.07
C PHE A 157 20.33 -6.14 12.21
N VAL A 158 20.22 -5.56 13.40
CA VAL A 158 19.73 -6.23 14.62
C VAL A 158 18.63 -5.39 15.27
N ASP A 159 17.63 -6.06 15.83
CA ASP A 159 16.47 -5.42 16.44
C ASP A 159 16.89 -4.50 17.60
N SER A 160 16.31 -3.30 17.65
CA SER A 160 16.47 -2.36 18.77
C SER A 160 15.28 -2.42 19.73
N ALA A 161 15.40 -1.72 20.86
CA ALA A 161 14.31 -1.55 21.80
C ALA A 161 13.16 -0.68 21.26
N LEU A 162 13.40 0.11 20.20
CA LEU A 162 12.41 1.02 19.61
C LEU A 162 11.56 0.31 18.56
N THR A 163 10.25 0.40 18.72
CA THR A 163 9.25 -0.13 17.78
C THR A 163 8.10 0.85 17.60
N GLY A 164 7.17 0.55 16.68
CA GLY A 164 5.98 1.36 16.44
C GLY A 164 5.08 1.58 17.66
N LYS A 165 5.19 0.78 18.73
CA LYS A 165 4.40 0.95 19.95
C LYS A 165 4.65 2.27 20.68
N TYR A 166 5.79 2.92 20.40
CA TYR A 166 6.13 4.20 21.00
C TYR A 166 5.75 5.40 20.12
N LEU A 167 5.07 5.18 19.00
CA LEU A 167 4.57 6.26 18.16
C LEU A 167 3.24 6.79 18.70
N THR A 168 3.12 8.10 18.83
CA THR A 168 1.85 8.80 19.06
C THR A 168 1.16 9.13 17.75
N ARG A 169 1.92 9.38 16.69
CA ARG A 169 1.40 9.79 15.38
C ARG A 169 2.31 9.34 14.24
N ALA A 170 1.70 9.00 13.12
CA ALA A 170 2.37 8.83 11.84
C ALA A 170 1.51 9.50 10.76
N GLN A 171 2.08 10.41 9.98
CA GLN A 171 1.33 11.17 8.98
C GLN A 171 2.14 11.39 7.70
N VAL A 172 1.47 11.26 6.56
CA VAL A 172 2.08 11.57 5.27
C VAL A 172 2.17 13.08 5.11
N THR A 173 3.36 13.56 4.83
CA THR A 173 3.65 14.97 4.55
C THR A 173 4.24 15.11 3.16
N PHE A 174 3.76 16.10 2.41
CA PHE A 174 4.32 16.43 1.11
C PHE A 174 5.22 17.65 1.28
N ALA A 175 6.46 17.56 0.80
CA ALA A 175 7.36 18.71 0.79
C ALA A 175 6.81 19.79 -0.16
N SER A 176 6.63 21.01 0.33
CA SER A 176 6.21 22.17 -0.48
C SER A 176 7.41 23.01 -0.91
N GLY A 177 7.39 23.57 -2.12
CA GLY A 177 8.42 24.49 -2.64
C GLY A 177 9.50 23.80 -3.49
N ALA A 178 10.69 24.39 -3.62
CA ALA A 178 11.79 23.85 -4.44
C ALA A 178 12.32 22.46 -3.97
N ALA A 179 11.92 22.03 -2.76
CA ALA A 179 12.15 20.69 -2.20
C ALA A 179 11.09 19.64 -2.62
N ALA A 180 10.09 20.02 -3.44
CA ALA A 180 9.02 19.12 -3.92
C ALA A 180 9.51 17.99 -4.85
N ILE A 181 10.79 17.98 -5.22
CA ILE A 181 11.39 16.93 -6.05
C ILE A 181 11.56 15.60 -5.26
N GLY A 182 11.24 15.58 -3.95
CA GLY A 182 11.45 14.44 -3.05
C GLY A 182 10.26 13.52 -2.75
N GLY A 183 9.07 13.76 -3.31
CA GLY A 183 7.90 12.91 -3.08
C GLY A 183 7.28 12.98 -1.69
N ALA A 184 6.37 12.05 -1.39
CA ALA A 184 5.68 11.94 -0.11
C ALA A 184 6.63 11.40 0.97
N GLN A 185 6.60 11.99 2.16
CA GLN A 185 7.37 11.56 3.33
C GLN A 185 6.43 11.15 4.46
N VAL A 186 6.89 10.29 5.37
CA VAL A 186 6.14 9.93 6.56
C VAL A 186 6.79 10.58 7.77
N SER A 187 6.08 11.52 8.39
CA SER A 187 6.46 12.12 9.66
C SER A 187 6.00 11.22 10.80
N LEU A 188 6.93 10.89 11.71
CA LEU A 188 6.71 10.04 12.88
C LEU A 188 6.87 10.87 14.15
N GLU A 189 5.90 10.79 15.05
CA GLU A 189 5.91 11.44 16.35
C GLU A 189 5.99 10.35 17.44
N LEU A 190 6.98 10.45 18.32
CA LEU A 190 7.20 9.51 19.42
C LEU A 190 6.56 10.03 20.72
N ASN A 191 6.14 9.12 21.59
CA ASN A 191 5.82 9.46 22.98
C ASN A 191 7.10 9.74 23.79
N SER A 192 6.93 10.15 25.05
CA SER A 192 8.06 10.46 25.95
C SER A 192 9.06 9.31 26.08
N ASP A 193 8.56 8.09 26.25
CA ASP A 193 9.39 6.90 26.45
C ASP A 193 10.16 6.55 25.16
N GLY A 194 9.48 6.64 24.02
CA GLY A 194 10.05 6.46 22.70
C GLY A 194 11.13 7.48 22.37
N ALA A 195 10.93 8.73 22.78
CA ALA A 195 11.91 9.81 22.57
C ALA A 195 13.21 9.53 23.35
N GLU A 196 13.13 9.06 24.59
CA GLU A 196 14.32 8.72 25.39
C GLU A 196 15.05 7.49 24.84
N ILE A 197 14.30 6.46 24.42
CA ILE A 197 14.87 5.29 23.74
C ILE A 197 15.53 5.71 22.43
N PHE A 198 14.87 6.52 21.62
CA PHE A 198 15.39 6.98 20.33
C PHE A 198 16.65 7.83 20.51
N LYS A 199 16.68 8.73 21.49
CA LYS A 199 17.86 9.50 21.85
C LYS A 199 19.04 8.59 22.23
N THR A 200 18.83 7.64 23.13
CA THR A 200 19.88 6.68 23.52
C THR A 200 20.36 5.87 22.30
N LEU A 201 19.42 5.48 21.44
CA LEU A 201 19.70 4.71 20.22
C LEU A 201 20.56 5.51 19.24
N THR A 202 20.24 6.78 19.00
CA THR A 202 21.01 7.65 18.09
C THR A 202 22.38 7.99 18.67
N GLU A 203 22.50 8.24 19.98
CA GLU A 203 23.78 8.49 20.66
C GLU A 203 24.76 7.32 20.50
N GLN A 204 24.27 6.09 20.65
CA GLN A 204 25.10 4.88 20.52
C GLN A 204 25.45 4.53 19.06
N ASN A 205 24.74 5.13 18.10
CA ASN A 205 24.85 4.80 16.67
C ASN A 205 25.21 6.00 15.80
N LEU A 206 25.93 6.99 16.35
CA LEU A 206 26.45 8.11 15.57
C LEU A 206 27.31 7.63 14.39
N ASN A 207 27.08 8.19 13.20
CA ASN A 207 27.69 7.78 11.93
C ASN A 207 27.38 6.33 11.48
N LYS A 208 26.47 5.63 12.15
CA LYS A 208 25.96 4.32 11.75
C LYS A 208 24.54 4.43 11.24
N ARG A 209 24.07 3.38 10.57
CA ARG A 209 22.70 3.31 10.07
C ARG A 209 21.73 2.82 11.14
N ILE A 210 20.58 3.48 11.22
CA ILE A 210 19.39 2.96 11.89
C ILE A 210 18.38 2.66 10.81
N ALA A 211 18.09 1.38 10.61
CA ALA A 211 17.15 0.94 9.60
C ALA A 211 15.73 0.82 10.15
N ILE A 212 14.78 1.20 9.31
CA ILE A 212 13.35 1.18 9.58
C ILE A 212 12.77 0.03 8.77
N TYR A 213 12.20 -0.95 9.47
CA TYR A 213 11.58 -2.13 8.90
C TYR A 213 10.08 -2.06 9.12
N LEU A 214 9.33 -2.45 8.11
CA LEU A 214 7.89 -2.68 8.19
C LEU A 214 7.64 -4.13 7.81
N ASP A 215 7.09 -4.91 8.73
CA ASP A 215 6.74 -6.33 8.52
C ASP A 215 7.93 -7.15 8.01
N GLY A 216 9.10 -6.93 8.61
CA GLY A 216 10.34 -7.62 8.26
C GLY A 216 11.01 -7.15 6.96
N SER A 217 10.41 -6.20 6.23
CA SER A 217 10.99 -5.61 5.03
C SER A 217 11.67 -4.27 5.32
N PRO A 218 12.91 -4.03 4.84
CA PRO A 218 13.58 -2.74 5.03
C PRO A 218 12.92 -1.66 4.16
N ILE A 219 12.46 -0.57 4.78
CA ILE A 219 11.85 0.58 4.10
C ILE A 219 12.87 1.71 3.92
N SER A 220 13.69 1.96 4.94
CA SER A 220 14.76 2.95 4.87
C SER A 220 15.90 2.60 5.81
N ALA A 221 17.12 3.08 5.52
CA ALA A 221 18.29 2.89 6.38
C ALA A 221 19.15 4.17 6.46
N PRO A 222 18.62 5.26 7.01
CA PRO A 222 19.36 6.51 7.15
C PRO A 222 20.53 6.39 8.12
N THR A 223 21.57 7.20 7.89
CA THR A 223 22.71 7.35 8.79
C THR A 223 22.40 8.42 9.84
N VAL A 224 22.74 8.15 11.10
CA VAL A 224 22.65 9.14 12.18
C VAL A 224 23.75 10.18 12.02
N GLN A 225 23.38 11.43 11.77
CA GLN A 225 24.32 12.53 11.52
C GLN A 225 24.59 13.39 12.77
N SER A 226 23.65 13.45 13.71
CA SER A 226 23.69 14.31 14.89
C SER A 226 22.74 13.79 15.98
N VAL A 227 22.95 14.26 17.21
CA VAL A 227 22.16 13.95 18.41
C VAL A 227 21.80 15.22 19.16
#